data_AF-A0A8T9T035-F1
#
_entry.id   AF-A0A8T9T035-F1
#
_cell.length_a   1.000
_cell.length_b   1.000
_cell.length_c   1.000
_cell.angle_alpha   90.00
_cell.angle_beta   90.00
_cell.angle_gamma   90.00
#
_symmetry.space_group_name_H-M   'P 1'
#
loop_
_entity.id
_entity.type
_entity.pdbx_description
1 polymer ?
#
loop_
_entity_poly.entity_id
_entity_poly.type
_entity_poly.pdbx_seq_one_letter_code
_entity_poly.pdbx_strand_id
1 'polypeptide(L)'
;MEELLRPRHPLDKYHQAQLDFLATLPEAQRAYHARLFRLGNASYRYQQQAAGEVTEDDFRHWLEGLPEKMRAAMERDGFEASKSCLPLRRHALERRDLGYDAFLQAILSPEDWAYQQEVAQASAPKP
;
A
#
# COMPACT_ATOMS: atom_id res chain seq x y z
N MET A 1 -3.07 -20.94 -11.80
CA MET A 1 -2.85 -19.48 -11.98
C MET A 1 -3.36 -18.70 -10.78
N GLU A 2 -4.53 -19.05 -10.23
CA GLU A 2 -5.06 -18.51 -8.96
C GLU A 2 -4.03 -18.46 -7.81
N GLU A 3 -3.30 -19.56 -7.59
CA GLU A 3 -2.25 -19.66 -6.56
C GLU A 3 -1.10 -18.67 -6.75
N LEU A 4 -0.91 -18.11 -7.95
CA LEU A 4 0.13 -17.13 -8.24
C LEU A 4 -0.20 -15.74 -7.68
N LEU A 5 -1.45 -15.48 -7.27
CA LEU A 5 -1.91 -14.18 -6.80
C LEU A 5 -2.36 -14.25 -5.34
N ARG A 6 -1.49 -14.75 -4.45
CA ARG A 6 -1.70 -14.74 -3.01
C ARG A 6 -0.67 -13.84 -2.31
N PRO A 7 -1.06 -12.69 -1.74
CA PRO A 7 -2.44 -12.24 -1.51
C PRO A 7 -3.15 -11.76 -2.78
N ARG A 8 -4.45 -12.11 -2.87
CA ARG A 8 -5.34 -11.67 -3.95
C ARG A 8 -5.85 -10.26 -3.73
N HIS A 9 -6.24 -9.59 -4.81
CA HIS A 9 -6.97 -8.34 -4.71
C HIS A 9 -8.31 -8.59 -3.99
N PRO A 10 -8.76 -7.71 -3.06
CA PRO A 10 -10.02 -7.92 -2.34
C PRO A 10 -11.26 -7.83 -3.26
N LEU A 11 -11.21 -6.99 -4.29
CA LEU A 11 -12.29 -6.87 -5.29
C LEU A 11 -12.06 -7.84 -6.47
N ASP A 12 -13.05 -8.70 -6.74
CA ASP A 12 -12.97 -9.77 -7.76
C ASP A 12 -12.64 -9.26 -9.16
N LYS A 13 -13.22 -8.12 -9.56
CA LYS A 13 -12.98 -7.54 -10.89
C LYS A 13 -11.49 -7.35 -11.18
N TYR A 14 -10.73 -6.84 -10.20
CA TYR A 14 -9.30 -6.60 -10.38
C TYR A 14 -8.49 -7.89 -10.26
N HIS A 15 -8.91 -8.82 -9.41
CA HIS A 15 -8.28 -10.14 -9.35
C HIS A 15 -8.40 -10.89 -10.68
N GLN A 16 -9.59 -10.91 -11.29
CA GLN A 16 -9.79 -11.51 -12.61
C GLN A 16 -8.95 -10.81 -13.69
N ALA A 17 -8.92 -9.48 -13.70
CA ALA A 17 -8.10 -8.74 -14.64
C ALA A 17 -6.59 -9.04 -14.50
N GLN A 18 -6.09 -9.27 -13.27
CA GLN A 18 -4.71 -9.69 -13.03
C GLN A 18 -4.42 -11.08 -13.60
N LEU A 19 -5.33 -12.04 -13.43
CA LEU A 19 -5.20 -13.38 -14.02
C LEU A 19 -5.20 -13.34 -15.54
N ASP A 20 -6.15 -12.60 -16.12
CA ASP A 20 -6.27 -12.44 -17.57
C ASP A 20 -4.98 -11.82 -18.14
N PHE A 21 -4.46 -10.78 -17.48
CA PHE A 21 -3.18 -10.18 -17.85
C PHE A 21 -2.03 -11.20 -17.80
N LEU A 22 -1.87 -11.94 -16.71
CA LEU A 22 -0.82 -12.95 -16.58
C LEU A 22 -0.92 -14.06 -17.64
N ALA A 23 -2.14 -14.44 -18.04
CA ALA A 23 -2.36 -15.45 -19.07
C ALA A 23 -1.83 -15.00 -20.45
N THR A 24 -1.86 -13.69 -20.73
CA THR A 24 -1.36 -13.13 -22.00
C THR A 24 0.17 -12.98 -22.05
N LEU A 25 0.85 -13.02 -20.91
CA LEU A 25 2.30 -12.85 -20.85
C LEU A 25 3.07 -14.13 -21.23
N PRO A 26 4.28 -13.98 -21.80
CA PRO A 26 5.24 -15.08 -21.89
C PRO A 26 5.59 -15.64 -20.51
N GLU A 27 5.80 -16.94 -20.42
CA GLU A 27 6.04 -17.65 -19.15
C GLU A 27 7.16 -17.01 -18.31
N ALA A 28 8.27 -16.62 -18.96
CA ALA A 28 9.41 -15.98 -18.31
C ALA A 28 9.08 -14.66 -17.60
N GLN A 29 8.01 -13.96 -17.99
CA GLN A 29 7.61 -12.68 -17.41
C GLN A 29 6.55 -12.83 -16.30
N ARG A 30 5.80 -13.94 -16.32
CA ARG A 30 4.64 -14.12 -15.42
C ARG A 30 5.00 -14.04 -13.95
N ALA A 31 6.12 -14.64 -13.55
CA ALA A 31 6.54 -14.67 -12.15
C ALA A 31 6.81 -13.26 -11.59
N TYR A 32 7.50 -12.43 -12.37
CA TYR A 32 7.79 -11.04 -12.01
C TYR A 32 6.51 -10.20 -11.85
N HIS A 33 5.62 -10.24 -12.85
CA HIS A 33 4.36 -9.48 -12.79
C HIS A 33 3.43 -9.98 -11.69
N ALA A 34 3.38 -11.30 -11.45
CA ALA A 34 2.59 -11.86 -10.36
C ALA A 34 3.08 -11.35 -8.99
N ARG A 35 4.41 -11.24 -8.79
CA ARG A 35 4.97 -10.60 -7.58
C ARG A 35 4.51 -9.16 -7.43
N LEU A 36 4.61 -8.34 -8.49
CA LEU A 36 4.17 -6.96 -8.43
C LEU A 36 2.68 -6.84 -8.05
N PHE A 37 1.83 -7.72 -8.58
CA PHE A 37 0.43 -7.76 -8.18
C PHE A 37 0.25 -8.17 -6.72
N ARG A 38 0.96 -9.18 -6.23
CA ARG A 38 0.88 -9.59 -4.82
C ARG A 38 1.29 -8.47 -3.86
N LEU A 39 2.38 -7.75 -4.15
CA LEU A 39 2.84 -6.60 -3.37
C LEU A 39 1.82 -5.44 -3.42
N GLY A 40 1.29 -5.15 -4.62
CA GLY A 40 0.25 -4.15 -4.81
C GLY A 40 -1.04 -4.50 -4.07
N ASN A 41 -1.48 -5.75 -4.14
CA ASN A 41 -2.67 -6.27 -3.47
C ASN A 41 -2.51 -6.21 -1.94
N ALA A 42 -1.34 -6.57 -1.42
CA ALA A 42 -1.00 -6.47 -0.01
C ALA A 42 -1.06 -5.01 0.48
N SER A 43 -0.45 -4.09 -0.27
CA SER A 43 -0.48 -2.65 0.03
C SER A 43 -1.89 -2.07 -0.04
N TYR A 44 -2.69 -2.47 -1.03
CA TYR A 44 -4.08 -2.07 -1.14
C TYR A 44 -4.91 -2.55 0.07
N ARG A 45 -4.71 -3.80 0.49
CA ARG A 45 -5.38 -4.38 1.67
C ARG A 45 -5.03 -3.64 2.96
N TYR A 46 -3.78 -3.20 3.11
CA TYR A 46 -3.39 -2.33 4.22
C TYR A 46 -4.16 -1.00 4.19
N GLN A 47 -4.18 -0.34 3.03
CA GLN A 47 -4.86 0.95 2.86
C GLN A 47 -6.37 0.86 3.09
N GLN A 48 -6.98 -0.29 2.82
CA GLN A 48 -8.40 -0.56 3.11
C GLN A 48 -8.70 -0.66 4.61
N GLN A 49 -7.70 -0.96 5.47
CA GLN A 49 -7.91 -0.95 6.92
C GLN A 49 -8.28 0.45 7.44
N ALA A 50 -7.90 1.51 6.71
CA ALA A 50 -8.21 2.89 7.08
C ALA A 50 -9.49 3.43 6.40
N ALA A 51 -10.12 2.67 5.50
CA ALA A 51 -11.23 3.17 4.71
C ALA A 51 -12.45 3.44 5.59
N GLY A 52 -12.83 4.71 5.74
CA GLY A 52 -13.92 5.14 6.62
C GLY A 52 -13.53 5.37 8.08
N GLU A 53 -12.29 5.01 8.46
CA GLU A 53 -11.80 5.09 9.84
C GLU A 53 -10.90 6.31 10.12
N VAL A 54 -10.45 7.01 9.07
CA VAL A 54 -9.65 8.24 9.21
C VAL A 54 -10.52 9.36 9.78
N THR A 55 -10.00 10.05 10.80
CA THR A 55 -10.68 11.14 11.50
C THR A 55 -10.03 12.50 11.25
N GLU A 56 -10.72 13.59 11.59
CA GLU A 56 -10.11 14.92 11.61
C GLU A 56 -8.93 15.02 12.59
N ASP A 57 -8.95 14.24 13.67
CA ASP A 57 -7.84 14.19 14.62
C ASP A 57 -6.58 13.56 14.00
N ASP A 58 -6.76 12.48 13.22
CA ASP A 58 -5.67 11.89 12.42
C ASP A 58 -5.08 12.93 11.47
N PHE A 59 -5.93 13.71 10.81
CA PHE A 59 -5.52 14.76 9.89
C PHE A 59 -4.73 15.87 10.59
N ARG A 60 -5.24 16.42 11.70
CA ARG A 60 -4.52 17.45 12.46
C ARG A 60 -3.16 16.98 12.95
N HIS A 61 -3.08 15.79 13.53
CA HIS A 61 -1.81 15.22 13.96
C HIS A 61 -0.89 14.95 12.76
N TRP A 62 -1.41 14.49 11.63
CA TRP A 62 -0.60 14.26 10.44
C TRP A 62 0.04 15.57 9.94
N LEU A 63 -0.73 16.66 9.92
CA LEU A 63 -0.27 18.00 9.53
C LEU A 63 0.94 18.48 10.36
N GLU A 64 0.96 18.21 11.66
CA GLU A 64 2.06 18.59 12.56
C GLU A 64 3.42 18.00 12.13
N GLY A 65 3.41 16.83 11.48
CA GLY A 65 4.61 16.17 10.98
C GLY A 65 5.02 16.58 9.56
N LEU A 66 4.23 17.40 8.87
CA LEU A 66 4.51 17.76 7.48
C LEU A 66 5.44 18.98 7.35
N PRO A 67 6.27 19.04 6.28
CA PRO A 67 6.99 20.26 5.93
C PRO A 67 6.04 21.43 5.70
N GLU A 68 6.42 22.64 6.12
CA GLU A 68 5.60 23.87 6.11
C GLU A 68 4.73 24.04 4.85
N LYS A 69 5.35 23.95 3.66
CA LYS A 69 4.66 24.14 2.38
C LYS A 69 3.60 23.06 2.14
N MET A 70 3.89 21.82 2.50
CA MET A 70 2.95 20.71 2.35
C MET A 70 1.83 20.81 3.38
N ARG A 71 2.16 21.18 4.63
CA ARG A 71 1.18 21.44 5.67
C ARG A 71 0.18 22.51 5.23
N ALA A 72 0.66 23.68 4.80
CA ALA A 72 -0.21 24.77 4.33
C ALA A 72 -1.07 24.38 3.14
N ALA A 73 -0.55 23.56 2.21
CA ALA A 73 -1.32 23.05 1.08
C ALA A 73 -2.45 22.11 1.55
N MET A 74 -2.14 21.16 2.44
CA MET A 74 -3.11 20.20 2.97
C MET A 74 -4.16 20.89 3.87
N GLU A 75 -3.76 21.84 4.71
CA GLU A 75 -4.67 22.66 5.53
C GLU A 75 -5.69 23.41 4.68
N ARG A 76 -5.23 24.03 3.58
CA ARG A 76 -6.10 24.74 2.64
C ARG A 76 -7.09 23.80 1.93
N ASP A 77 -6.64 22.59 1.58
CA ASP A 77 -7.50 21.59 0.92
C ASP A 77 -8.50 20.97 1.92
N GLY A 78 -8.10 20.85 3.18
CA GLY A 78 -8.94 20.39 4.29
C GLY A 78 -9.06 18.87 4.41
N PHE A 79 -9.70 18.44 5.50
CA PHE A 79 -9.83 17.02 5.86
C PHE A 79 -10.62 16.22 4.81
N GLU A 80 -11.78 16.72 4.38
CA GLU A 80 -12.66 15.99 3.46
C GLU A 80 -12.00 15.67 2.12
N ALA A 81 -11.18 16.59 1.60
CA ALA A 81 -10.39 16.37 0.39
C ALA A 81 -9.21 15.39 0.64
N SER A 82 -8.68 15.37 1.87
CA SER A 82 -7.46 14.63 2.21
C SER A 82 -7.70 13.22 2.76
N LYS A 83 -8.88 12.91 3.30
CA LYS A 83 -9.17 11.64 4.03
C LYS A 83 -9.00 10.36 3.22
N SER A 84 -8.91 10.47 1.89
CA SER A 84 -8.67 9.34 0.99
C SER A 84 -7.20 9.17 0.59
N CYS A 85 -6.31 10.12 0.91
CA CYS A 85 -4.91 10.05 0.50
C CYS A 85 -4.15 8.97 1.28
N LEU A 86 -3.27 8.27 0.57
CA LEU A 86 -2.53 7.13 1.14
C LEU A 86 -1.62 7.49 2.32
N PRO A 87 -0.93 8.66 2.33
CA PRO A 87 -0.10 9.05 3.47
C PRO A 87 -0.91 9.25 4.75
N LEU A 88 -2.07 9.92 4.67
CA LEU A 88 -2.93 10.13 5.83
C LEU A 88 -3.56 8.82 6.33
N ARG A 89 -3.99 7.95 5.41
CA ARG A 89 -4.49 6.62 5.78
C ARG A 89 -3.44 5.78 6.51
N ARG A 90 -2.21 5.80 6.01
CA ARG A 90 -1.07 5.15 6.68
C ARG A 90 -0.82 5.75 8.06
N HIS A 91 -0.80 7.08 8.16
CA HIS A 91 -0.62 7.79 9.44
C HIS A 91 -1.68 7.38 10.47
N ALA A 92 -2.95 7.34 10.05
CA ALA A 92 -4.06 6.90 10.90
C ALA A 92 -3.87 5.46 11.39
N LEU A 93 -3.43 4.54 10.53
CA LEU A 93 -3.18 3.15 10.91
C LEU A 93 -1.99 3.01 11.88
N GLU A 94 -0.90 3.72 11.62
CA GLU A 94 0.28 3.72 12.50
C GLU A 94 -0.05 4.30 13.89
N ARG A 95 -0.91 5.31 13.97
CA ARG A 95 -1.47 5.83 15.25
C ARG A 95 -2.30 4.80 16.03
N ARG A 96 -2.75 3.73 15.37
CA ARG A 96 -3.54 2.62 15.95
C ARG A 96 -2.71 1.34 16.03
N ASP A 97 -1.38 1.45 16.04
CA ASP A 97 -0.41 0.35 16.11
C ASP A 97 -0.51 -0.68 14.95
N LEU A 98 -1.10 -0.27 13.82
CA LEU A 98 -1.14 -1.06 12.59
C LEU A 98 -0.03 -0.60 11.65
N GLY A 99 1.19 -1.07 11.91
CA GLY A 99 2.38 -0.76 11.12
C GLY A 99 2.37 -1.39 9.72
N TYR A 100 2.81 -0.63 8.72
CA TYR A 100 2.84 -1.07 7.31
C TYR A 100 3.68 -2.34 7.10
N ASP A 101 4.92 -2.33 7.58
CA ASP A 101 5.87 -3.42 7.38
C ASP A 101 5.42 -4.71 8.07
N ALA A 102 4.98 -4.61 9.32
CA ALA A 102 4.46 -5.74 10.09
C ALA A 102 3.22 -6.35 9.41
N PHE A 103 2.32 -5.51 8.89
CA PHE A 103 1.15 -5.98 8.15
C PHE A 103 1.54 -6.71 6.86
N LEU A 104 2.45 -6.13 6.07
CA LEU A 104 2.91 -6.75 4.82
C LEU A 104 3.61 -8.08 5.08
N GLN A 105 4.52 -8.13 6.05
CA GLN A 105 5.23 -9.35 6.43
C GLN A 105 4.27 -10.48 6.84
N ALA A 106 3.16 -10.16 7.49
CA ALA A 106 2.17 -11.14 7.93
C ALA A 106 1.36 -11.77 6.78
N ILE A 107 1.25 -11.10 5.62
CA ILE A 107 0.37 -11.55 4.53
C ILE A 107 1.10 -11.92 3.23
N LEU A 108 2.34 -11.47 3.07
CA LEU A 108 3.18 -11.83 1.93
C LEU A 108 3.85 -13.18 2.16
N SER A 109 4.25 -13.84 1.07
CA SER A 109 5.16 -14.97 1.19
C SER A 109 6.56 -14.48 1.63
N PRO A 110 7.40 -15.35 2.23
CA PRO A 110 8.76 -14.99 2.59
C PRO A 110 9.58 -14.41 1.43
N GLU A 111 9.40 -14.93 0.22
CA GLU A 111 10.13 -14.47 -0.98
C GLU A 111 9.69 -13.07 -1.42
N ASP A 112 8.40 -12.77 -1.37
CA ASP A 112 7.90 -11.44 -1.71
C ASP A 112 8.23 -10.41 -0.63
N TRP A 113 8.23 -10.82 0.65
CA TRP A 113 8.69 -9.97 1.74
C TRP A 113 10.19 -9.65 1.60
N ALA A 114 11.03 -10.64 1.30
CA ALA A 114 12.45 -10.42 1.05
C ALA A 114 12.67 -9.43 -0.11
N TYR A 115 11.94 -9.59 -1.21
CA TYR A 115 12.00 -8.65 -2.34
C TYR A 115 11.56 -7.23 -1.94
N GLN A 116 10.48 -7.09 -1.16
CA GLN A 116 10.02 -5.79 -0.65
C GLN A 116 11.13 -5.08 0.15
N GLN A 117 11.82 -5.82 1.02
CA GLN A 117 12.93 -5.30 1.82
C GLN A 117 14.12 -4.88 0.96
N GLU A 118 14.47 -5.65 -0.07
CA GLU A 118 15.53 -5.30 -1.02
C GLU A 118 15.22 -3.99 -1.77
N VAL A 119 13.98 -3.86 -2.27
CA VAL A 119 13.53 -2.65 -2.97
C VAL A 119 13.56 -1.43 -2.04
N ALA A 120 13.10 -1.58 -0.80
CA ALA A 120 13.11 -0.52 0.20
C ALA A 120 14.54 -0.04 0.52
N GLN A 121 15.48 -0.97 0.67
CA GLN A 121 16.90 -0.63 0.91
C GLN A 121 17.54 0.04 -0.30
N ALA A 122 17.24 -0.40 -1.51
CA ALA A 122 17.76 0.19 -2.74
C ALA A 122 17.25 1.61 -3.00
N SER A 123 16.07 1.95 -2.47
CA SER A 123 15.43 3.27 -2.60
C SER A 123 15.73 4.21 -1.43
N ALA A 124 16.41 3.75 -0.38
CA ALA A 124 16.85 4.59 0.71
C ALA A 124 17.92 5.59 0.23
N PRO A 125 17.85 6.88 0.65
CA PRO A 125 18.89 7.84 0.33
C PRO A 125 20.23 7.35 0.91
N LYS A 126 21.27 7.32 0.08
CA LYS A 126 22.63 7.02 0.53
C LYS A 126 23.10 8.12 1.49
N PRO A 127 23.82 7.77 2.57
CA PRO A 127 24.33 8.73 3.54
C PRO A 127 25.27 9.77 2.91
#